data_AF-A0A2D7Y2G3-F1
#
_entry.id   AF-A0A2D7Y2G3-F1
#
_cell.length_a   1.000
_cell.length_b   1.000
_cell.length_c   1.000
_cell.angle_alpha   90.00
_cell.angle_beta   90.00
_cell.angle_gamma   90.00
#
_symmetry.space_group_name_H-M   'P 1'
#
loop_
_entity.id
_entity.type
_entity.pdbx_description
1 polymer ?
#
loop_
_entity_poly.entity_id
_entity_poly.type
_entity_poly.pdbx_seq_one_letter_code
_entity_poly.pdbx_strand_id
1 'polypeptide(L)'
;MKEFLEPVFMLLTGVGFLVFLFAMLQVRAHLKGVSGMCLKLAILCQPLALLVFSWAGKENTLNKASPFILGGGAVVFVGLVLLAAGLVLMVRERSTA
;
A
#
# COMPACT_ATOMS: atom_id res chain seq x y z
N MET A 1 8.41 15.81 -21.78
CA MET A 1 7.38 15.22 -20.88
C MET A 1 7.95 14.16 -19.91
N LYS A 2 8.90 13.31 -20.31
CA LYS A 2 9.56 12.33 -19.40
C LYS A 2 10.28 12.99 -18.20
N GLU A 3 10.88 14.16 -18.38
CA GLU A 3 11.61 14.90 -17.33
C GLU A 3 10.74 15.34 -16.15
N PHE A 4 9.43 15.49 -16.32
CA PHE A 4 8.51 15.85 -15.24
C PHE A 4 7.85 14.62 -14.60
N LEU A 5 7.85 13.47 -15.28
CA LEU A 5 7.13 12.29 -14.82
C LEU A 5 7.80 11.64 -13.60
N GLU A 6 9.12 11.52 -13.62
CA GLU A 6 9.92 11.00 -12.49
C GLU A 6 9.81 11.86 -11.22
N PRO A 7 10.06 13.19 -11.26
CA PRO A 7 9.97 14.02 -10.07
C PRO A 7 8.53 14.14 -9.54
N VAL A 8 7.53 14.18 -10.42
CA VAL A 8 6.11 14.18 -10.00
C VAL A 8 5.72 12.84 -9.38
N PHE A 9 6.18 11.72 -9.93
CA PHE A 9 5.94 10.40 -9.34
C PHE A 9 6.60 10.26 -7.97
N MET A 10 7.85 10.73 -7.81
CA MET A 10 8.55 10.78 -6.51
C MET A 10 7.84 11.68 -5.50
N LEU A 11 7.33 12.84 -5.92
CA LEU A 11 6.56 13.73 -5.05
C LEU A 11 5.23 13.08 -4.62
N LEU A 12 4.47 12.51 -5.54
CA LEU A 12 3.21 11.83 -5.24
C LEU A 12 3.42 10.62 -4.33
N THR A 13 4.49 9.84 -4.55
CA THR A 13 4.81 8.70 -3.69
C THR A 13 5.32 9.14 -2.32
N GLY A 14 6.16 10.18 -2.24
CA GLY A 14 6.63 10.75 -0.97
C GLY A 14 5.51 11.37 -0.13
N VAL A 15 4.63 12.17 -0.74
CA VAL A 15 3.45 12.74 -0.08
C VAL A 15 2.47 11.64 0.30
N GLY A 16 2.24 10.65 -0.57
CA GLY A 16 1.44 9.47 -0.26
C GLY A 16 1.99 8.69 0.94
N PHE A 17 3.32 8.57 1.06
CA PHE A 17 3.97 7.93 2.20
C PHE A 17 3.84 8.73 3.50
N LEU A 18 3.89 10.06 3.44
CA LEU A 18 3.67 10.93 4.59
C LEU A 18 2.22 10.87 5.10
N VAL A 19 1.25 10.92 4.19
CA VAL A 19 -0.17 10.71 4.52
C VAL A 19 -0.39 9.31 5.11
N PHE A 20 0.26 8.30 4.55
CA PHE A 20 0.27 6.94 5.06
C PHE A 20 0.80 6.86 6.51
N LEU A 21 1.95 7.45 6.80
CA LEU A 21 2.53 7.47 8.16
C LEU A 21 1.59 8.18 9.13
N PHE A 22 1.01 9.31 8.72
CA PHE A 22 0.07 10.07 9.53
C PHE A 22 -1.21 9.26 9.85
N ALA A 23 -1.80 8.61 8.84
CA ALA A 23 -2.94 7.71 9.03
C ALA A 23 -2.57 6.52 9.93
N MET A 24 -1.37 5.94 9.77
CA MET A 24 -0.91 4.83 10.59
C MET A 24 -0.73 5.23 12.06
N LEU A 25 -0.25 6.45 12.35
CA LEU A 25 -0.16 6.98 13.71
C LEU A 25 -1.54 7.09 14.37
N GLN A 26 -2.57 7.54 13.64
CA GLN A 26 -3.94 7.60 14.16
C GLN A 26 -4.58 6.20 14.33
N VAL A 27 -4.37 5.31 13.36
CA VAL A 27 -4.87 3.92 13.39
C VAL A 27 -4.25 3.13 14.53
N ARG A 28 -2.96 3.33 14.83
CA ARG A 28 -2.27 2.65 15.95
C ARG A 28 -2.89 2.99 17.31
N ALA A 29 -3.49 4.17 17.45
CA ALA A 29 -4.13 4.61 18.68
C ALA A 29 -5.49 3.92 18.94
N HIS A 30 -6.22 3.54 17.89
CA HIS A 30 -7.60 3.02 18.02
C HIS A 30 -7.78 1.53 17.72
N LEU A 31 -6.87 0.89 16.97
CA LEU A 31 -7.02 -0.50 16.55
C LEU A 31 -6.09 -1.43 17.34
N LYS A 32 -6.61 -1.97 18.45
CA LYS A 32 -6.05 -3.08 19.24
C LYS A 32 -6.68 -4.40 18.73
N GLY A 33 -5.89 -5.48 18.62
CA GLY A 33 -6.38 -6.80 18.18
C GLY A 33 -5.90 -7.26 16.79
N VAL A 34 -6.36 -8.44 16.36
CA VAL A 34 -5.95 -9.10 15.11
C VAL A 34 -6.47 -8.37 13.88
N SER A 35 -7.69 -7.81 13.95
CA SER A 35 -8.28 -6.94 12.92
C SER A 35 -7.40 -5.72 12.63
N GLY A 36 -6.93 -5.05 13.69
CA GLY A 36 -6.03 -3.91 13.61
C GLY A 36 -4.66 -4.24 13.02
N MET A 37 -4.14 -5.44 13.27
CA MET A 37 -2.88 -5.89 12.68
C MET A 37 -3.03 -6.17 11.18
N CYS A 38 -4.14 -6.79 10.76
CA CYS A 38 -4.45 -6.98 9.34
C CYS A 38 -4.59 -5.64 8.60
N LEU A 39 -5.30 -4.67 9.18
CA LEU A 39 -5.43 -3.33 8.61
C LEU A 39 -4.07 -2.62 8.50
N LYS A 40 -3.21 -2.69 9.53
CA LYS A 40 -1.86 -2.10 9.47
C LYS A 40 -1.02 -2.70 8.35
N LEU A 41 -1.05 -4.03 8.18
CA LEU A 41 -0.33 -4.73 7.11
C LEU A 41 -0.91 -4.42 5.72
N ALA A 42 -2.24 -4.36 5.60
CA ALA A 42 -2.93 -3.98 4.37
C ALA A 42 -2.49 -2.59 3.88
N ILE A 43 -2.45 -1.63 4.81
CA ILE A 43 -2.08 -0.25 4.51
C ILE A 43 -0.58 -0.18 4.15
N LEU A 44 0.29 -1.00 4.79
CA LEU A 44 1.73 -1.12 4.47
C LEU A 44 2.00 -1.65 3.06
N CYS A 45 1.10 -2.45 2.48
CA CYS A 45 1.24 -2.93 1.11
C CYS A 45 1.16 -1.78 0.10
N GLN A 46 0.46 -0.69 0.40
CA GLN A 46 0.27 0.42 -0.54
C GLN A 46 1.57 1.17 -0.87
N PRO A 47 2.36 1.66 0.12
CA PRO A 47 3.65 2.25 -0.19
C PRO A 47 4.66 1.23 -0.74
N LEU A 48 4.56 -0.04 -0.35
CA LEU A 48 5.41 -1.10 -0.89
C LEU A 48 5.14 -1.31 -2.38
N ALA A 49 3.88 -1.34 -2.81
CA ALA A 49 3.49 -1.44 -4.22
C ALA A 49 3.99 -0.24 -5.02
N LEU A 50 3.85 0.98 -4.49
CA LEU A 50 4.36 2.20 -5.12
C LEU A 50 5.89 2.17 -5.29
N LEU A 51 6.61 1.66 -4.30
CA LEU A 51 8.05 1.41 -4.40
C LEU A 51 8.36 0.45 -5.54
N VAL A 52 7.68 -0.69 -5.63
CA VAL A 52 7.91 -1.67 -6.70
C VAL A 52 7.58 -1.08 -8.08
N PHE A 53 6.49 -0.32 -8.22
CA PHE A 53 6.16 0.37 -9.46
C PHE A 53 7.19 1.46 -9.84
N SER A 54 7.82 2.12 -8.86
CA SER A 54 8.87 3.11 -9.14
C SER A 54 10.09 2.48 -9.83
N TRP A 55 10.37 1.20 -9.55
CA TRP A 55 11.46 0.47 -10.20
C TRP A 55 11.11 0.12 -11.64
N ALA A 56 9.83 -0.13 -11.94
CA ALA A 56 9.36 -0.30 -13.32
C ALA A 56 9.61 0.97 -14.16
N GLY A 57 9.52 2.15 -13.54
CA GLY A 57 9.77 3.44 -14.20
C GLY A 57 11.22 3.64 -14.67
N LYS A 58 12.18 2.92 -14.08
CA LYS A 58 13.61 2.97 -14.46
C LYS A 58 13.94 2.08 -15.66
N GLU A 59 13.01 1.23 -16.09
CA GLU A 59 13.23 0.28 -17.17
C GLU A 59 12.94 0.88 -18.55
N ASN A 60 13.82 0.59 -19.50
CA ASN A 60 13.75 1.17 -20.86
C ASN A 60 12.80 0.41 -21.81
N THR A 61 12.31 -0.76 -21.40
CA THR A 61 11.44 -1.61 -22.22
C THR A 61 10.35 -2.24 -21.39
N LEU A 62 9.17 -2.40 -21.98
CA LEU A 62 8.00 -2.99 -21.31
C LEU A 62 8.28 -4.42 -20.80
N ASN A 63 9.11 -5.18 -21.52
CA ASN A 63 9.47 -6.55 -21.15
C ASN A 63 10.39 -6.65 -19.91
N LYS A 64 11.08 -5.56 -19.56
CA LYS A 64 11.87 -5.47 -18.31
C LYS A 64 11.07 -4.85 -17.18
N ALA A 65 10.10 -3.99 -17.51
CA ALA A 65 9.18 -3.40 -16.54
C ALA A 65 8.10 -4.38 -16.06
N SER A 66 7.72 -5.37 -16.88
CA SER A 66 6.67 -6.36 -16.59
C SER A 66 6.81 -7.10 -15.25
N PRO A 67 7.99 -7.61 -14.80
CA PRO A 67 8.11 -8.23 -13.48
C PRO A 67 7.85 -7.25 -12.34
N PHE A 68 8.23 -5.99 -12.47
CA PHE A 68 7.95 -4.96 -11.46
C PHE A 68 6.48 -4.56 -11.46
N ILE A 69 5.83 -4.50 -12.61
CA ILE A 69 4.38 -4.23 -12.70
C ILE A 69 3.58 -5.37 -12.07
N LEU A 70 3.95 -6.62 -12.38
CA LEU A 70 3.33 -7.81 -11.77
C LEU A 70 3.60 -7.87 -10.26
N GLY A 71 4.83 -7.57 -9.83
CA GLY A 71 5.19 -7.49 -8.42
C GLY A 71 4.40 -6.42 -7.67
N GLY A 72 4.30 -5.21 -8.23
CA GLY A 72 3.48 -4.13 -7.66
C GLY A 72 2.01 -4.52 -7.58
N GLY A 73 1.47 -5.15 -8.63
CA GLY A 73 0.09 -5.66 -8.66
C GLY A 73 -0.17 -6.75 -7.63
N ALA A 74 0.76 -7.68 -7.43
CA ALA A 74 0.67 -8.73 -6.42
C ALA A 74 0.67 -8.15 -5.00
N VAL A 75 1.49 -7.13 -4.74
CA VAL A 75 1.51 -6.43 -3.46
C VAL A 75 0.18 -5.71 -3.21
N VAL A 76 -0.40 -5.05 -4.22
CA VAL A 76 -1.73 -4.44 -4.11
C VAL A 76 -2.79 -5.50 -3.81
N PHE A 77 -2.74 -6.65 -4.49
CA PHE A 77 -3.67 -7.76 -4.25
C PHE A 77 -3.61 -8.26 -2.80
N VAL A 78 -2.41 -8.50 -2.27
CA VAL A 78 -2.22 -8.89 -0.86
C VAL A 78 -2.75 -7.81 0.09
N GLY A 79 -2.50 -6.54 -0.22
CA GLY A 79 -3.02 -5.41 0.55
C GLY A 79 -4.56 -5.41 0.61
N LEU A 80 -5.23 -5.62 -0.52
CA LEU A 80 -6.69 -5.69 -0.59
C LEU A 80 -7.26 -6.89 0.17
N VAL A 81 -6.61 -8.05 0.09
CA VAL A 81 -7.01 -9.25 0.85
C VAL A 81 -6.90 -9.01 2.36
N LEU A 82 -5.80 -8.41 2.80
CA LEU A 82 -5.60 -8.06 4.22
C LEU A 82 -6.57 -6.97 4.68
N LEU A 83 -6.91 -6.01 3.82
CA LEU A 83 -7.91 -4.98 4.10
C LEU A 83 -9.30 -5.62 4.28
N ALA A 84 -9.70 -6.47 3.35
CA ALA A 84 -10.98 -7.18 3.42
C ALA A 84 -11.06 -8.07 4.66
N ALA A 85 -10.00 -8.85 4.95
CA ALA A 85 -9.93 -9.68 6.16
C ALA A 85 -9.98 -8.83 7.44
N GLY A 86 -9.24 -7.72 7.49
CA GLY A 86 -9.24 -6.80 8.62
C GLY A 86 -10.63 -6.17 8.86
N LEU A 87 -11.32 -5.76 7.81
CA LEU A 87 -12.69 -5.22 7.89
C LEU A 87 -13.69 -6.27 8.38
N VAL A 88 -13.63 -7.50 7.84
CA VAL A 88 -14.51 -8.60 8.28
C VAL A 88 -14.28 -8.94 9.76
N LEU A 89 -13.02 -9.03 10.19
CA LEU A 89 -12.69 -9.27 11.59
C LEU A 89 -13.18 -8.13 12.50
N MET A 90 -13.03 -6.89 12.07
CA MET A 90 -13.49 -5.72 12.82
C MET A 90 -15.02 -5.70 13.00
N VAL A 91 -15.79 -6.10 11.97
CA VAL A 91 -17.25 -6.24 12.04
C VAL A 91 -17.63 -7.38 13.00
N ARG A 92 -16.94 -8.52 12.94
CA ARG A 92 -17.20 -9.65 13.85
C ARG A 92 -16.91 -9.30 15.30
N GLU A 93 -15.76 -8.65 15.57
CA GLU A 93 -15.37 -8.22 16.91
C GLU A 93 -16.38 -7.23 17.51
N ARG A 94 -16.92 -6.30 16.71
CA ARG A 94 -18.00 -5.40 17.15
C ARG A 94 -19.33 -6.10 17.40
N SER A 95 -19.62 -7.19 16.69
CA SER A 95 -20.87 -7.95 16.89
C SER A 95 -20.84 -8.85 18.13
N THR A 96 -19.64 -9.17 18.63
CA THR A 96 -19.42 -10.03 19.81
C THR A 96 -19.19 -9.26 21.11
N ALA A 97 -19.01 -7.93 21.04
CA ALA A 97 -18.82 -7.03 22.16
C ALA A 97 -20.15 -6.37 22.56
#